data_AF-A0A4Q3XP99-F1
#
_entry.id   AF-A0A4Q3XP99-F1
#
_cell.length_a   1.000
_cell.length_b   1.000
_cell.length_c   1.000
_cell.angle_alpha   90.00
_cell.angle_beta   90.00
_cell.angle_gamma   90.00
#
_symmetry.space_group_name_H-M   'P 1'
#
loop_
_entity.id
_entity.type
_entity.pdbx_description
1 polymer ?
#
loop_
_entity_poly.entity_id
_entity_poly.type
_entity_poly.pdbx_seq_one_letter_code
_entity_poly.pdbx_strand_id
1 'polypeptide(L)'
;VMEMFKTAHGSWLYPEPSLLRIGDVPLFTGFMYGAVGSYIARVWRIFRFRFPGYPPRWTTWVLAAAIYVNFFAHHWLPDIRVALFAVTIALFARTSTCFTVWRAERRMPLLLGWFLVAIFIWFAENLGTFSRAWVYPSQKHGWEMVSPAKLGAWYLLMIISFVLVEWVHGAREKAVNGSETQPR
;
A
#
# COMPACT_ATOMS: atom_id res chain seq x y z
N VAL A 1 2.21 0.39 14.48
CA VAL A 1 3.58 -0.07 14.85
C VAL A 1 4.65 0.61 13.98
N MET A 2 4.62 0.47 12.66
CA MET A 2 5.58 1.14 11.75
C MET A 2 5.63 2.66 11.92
N GLU A 3 4.48 3.30 12.09
CA GLU A 3 4.40 4.74 12.26
C GLU A 3 5.00 5.21 13.59
N MET A 4 4.68 4.53 14.70
CA MET A 4 5.29 4.80 16.02
C MET A 4 6.81 4.62 15.98
N PHE A 5 7.30 3.61 15.26
CA PHE A 5 8.74 3.42 15.08
C PHE A 5 9.36 4.58 14.28
N LYS A 6 8.71 5.03 13.22
CA LYS A 6 9.23 6.12 12.36
C LYS A 6 9.16 7.50 13.00
N THR A 7 8.13 7.80 13.80
CA THR A 7 8.05 9.05 14.57
C THR A 7 9.09 9.05 15.70
N ALA A 8 9.29 7.93 16.39
CA ALA A 8 10.32 7.82 17.44
C ALA A 8 11.76 8.01 16.91
N HIS A 9 12.01 7.71 15.63
CA HIS A 9 13.32 7.94 14.96
C HIS A 9 13.36 9.23 14.14
N GLY A 10 12.40 10.15 14.32
CA GLY A 10 12.45 11.50 13.74
C GLY A 10 12.28 11.57 12.21
N SER A 11 11.68 10.56 11.58
CA SER A 11 11.48 10.56 10.10
C SER A 11 10.52 11.65 9.63
N TRP A 12 9.59 12.08 10.48
CA TRP A 12 8.73 13.26 10.32
C TRP A 12 8.10 13.62 11.67
N LEU A 13 7.60 14.84 11.79
CA LEU A 13 6.98 15.38 13.01
C LEU A 13 5.54 15.82 12.71
N TYR A 14 4.62 15.56 13.63
CA TYR A 14 3.28 16.15 13.62
C TYR A 14 3.33 17.46 14.43
N PRO A 15 3.29 18.63 13.79
CA PRO A 15 3.45 19.91 14.49
C PRO A 15 2.21 20.33 15.29
N GLU A 16 1.04 19.82 14.94
CA GLU A 16 -0.24 20.17 15.55
C GLU A 16 -0.55 19.30 16.79
N PRO A 17 -1.03 19.90 17.89
CA PRO A 17 -1.48 19.14 19.05
C PRO A 17 -2.69 18.27 18.69
N SER A 18 -2.57 16.95 18.87
CA SER A 18 -3.65 15.99 18.63
C SER A 18 -4.31 15.56 19.95
N LEU A 19 -5.65 15.66 20.00
CA LEU A 19 -6.45 15.26 21.17
C LEU A 19 -6.53 13.74 21.34
N LEU A 20 -6.44 12.98 20.24
CA LEU A 20 -6.53 11.53 20.20
C LEU A 20 -5.26 10.95 19.58
N ARG A 21 -4.38 10.37 20.40
CA ARG A 21 -3.09 9.80 19.99
C ARG A 21 -2.74 8.54 20.78
N ILE A 22 -1.97 7.65 20.17
CA ILE A 22 -1.30 6.53 20.85
C ILE A 22 0.21 6.76 20.68
N GLY A 23 0.90 7.12 21.76
CA GLY A 23 2.26 7.65 21.69
C GLY A 23 2.31 8.99 20.95
N ASP A 24 3.30 9.17 20.07
CA ASP A 24 3.45 10.37 19.23
C ASP A 24 2.64 10.32 17.93
N VAL A 25 1.79 9.30 17.76
CA VAL A 25 1.03 9.08 16.53
C VAL A 25 -0.45 9.46 16.72
N PRO A 26 -0.98 10.44 15.96
CA PRO A 26 -2.38 10.80 15.99
C PRO A 26 -3.27 9.64 15.48
N LEU A 27 -4.42 9.38 16.11
CA LEU A 27 -5.36 8.34 15.63
C LEU A 27 -5.90 8.62 14.22
N PHE A 28 -5.89 9.88 13.79
CA PHE A 28 -6.26 10.32 12.45
C PHE A 28 -5.47 9.59 11.34
N THR A 29 -4.19 9.31 11.57
CA THR A 29 -3.34 8.63 10.57
C THR A 29 -3.75 7.17 10.39
N GLY A 30 -4.09 6.49 11.49
CA GLY A 30 -4.69 5.16 11.48
C GLY A 30 -6.01 5.12 10.70
N PHE A 31 -6.86 6.13 10.86
CA PHE A 31 -8.07 6.28 10.04
C PHE A 31 -7.75 6.45 8.55
N MET A 32 -6.76 7.29 8.20
CA MET A 32 -6.33 7.46 6.81
C MET A 32 -5.86 6.14 6.18
N TYR A 33 -5.03 5.35 6.87
CA TYR A 33 -4.59 4.04 6.35
C TYR A 33 -5.74 3.04 6.23
N GLY A 34 -6.65 3.01 7.22
CA GLY A 34 -7.86 2.19 7.17
C GLY A 34 -8.79 2.55 6.01
N ALA A 35 -8.89 3.84 5.69
CA ALA A 35 -9.66 4.33 4.56
C ALA A 35 -9.10 3.85 3.21
N VAL A 36 -7.77 3.80 3.05
CA VAL A 36 -7.13 3.25 1.84
C VAL A 36 -7.47 1.77 1.65
N GLY A 37 -7.32 0.95 2.69
CA GLY A 37 -7.68 -0.47 2.62
C GLY A 37 -9.15 -0.69 2.30
N SER A 38 -10.02 0.10 2.94
CA SER A 38 -11.48 0.09 2.70
C SER A 38 -11.83 0.48 1.25
N TYR A 39 -11.14 1.47 0.69
CA TYR A 39 -11.31 1.90 -0.69
C TYR A 39 -10.92 0.78 -1.66
N ILE A 40 -9.74 0.16 -1.49
CA ILE A 40 -9.29 -0.96 -2.34
C ILE A 40 -10.31 -2.10 -2.29
N ALA A 41 -10.73 -2.50 -1.09
CA ALA A 41 -11.74 -3.55 -0.89
C ALA A 41 -13.09 -3.22 -1.56
N ARG A 42 -13.47 -1.94 -1.61
CA ARG A 42 -14.71 -1.49 -2.22
C ARG A 42 -14.63 -1.46 -3.74
N VAL A 43 -13.57 -0.87 -4.29
CA VAL A 43 -13.32 -0.79 -5.74
C VAL A 43 -13.21 -2.18 -6.34
N TRP A 44 -12.51 -3.11 -5.65
CA TRP A 44 -12.42 -4.50 -6.09
C TRP A 44 -13.80 -5.12 -6.31
N ARG A 45 -14.73 -4.94 -5.36
CA ARG A 45 -16.10 -5.46 -5.45
C ARG A 45 -16.93 -4.75 -6.53
N ILE A 46 -16.86 -3.42 -6.60
CA ILE A 46 -17.64 -2.62 -7.55
C ILE A 46 -17.24 -2.94 -8.99
N PHE A 47 -15.94 -2.94 -9.27
CA PHE A 47 -15.41 -3.15 -10.62
C PHE A 47 -15.15 -4.63 -10.94
N ARG A 48 -15.52 -5.55 -10.03
CA ARG A 48 -15.37 -6.99 -10.16
C ARG A 48 -13.97 -7.39 -10.64
N PHE A 49 -12.95 -6.92 -9.93
CA PHE A 49 -11.57 -7.16 -10.32
C PHE A 49 -11.27 -8.66 -10.38
N ARG A 50 -10.67 -9.08 -11.50
CA ARG A 50 -10.13 -10.42 -11.70
C ARG A 50 -8.66 -10.30 -12.04
N PHE A 51 -7.86 -11.25 -11.55
CA PHE A 51 -6.41 -11.26 -11.73
C PHE A 51 -5.97 -12.52 -12.47
N PRO A 52 -6.23 -12.66 -13.79
CA PRO A 52 -5.66 -13.75 -14.56
C PRO A 52 -4.13 -13.74 -14.48
N GLY A 53 -3.56 -14.95 -14.32
CA GLY A 53 -2.12 -15.12 -14.16
C GLY A 53 -1.58 -14.63 -12.82
N TYR A 54 -2.42 -14.57 -11.77
CA TYR A 54 -1.95 -14.28 -10.41
C TYR A 54 -1.04 -15.43 -9.91
N PRO A 55 0.13 -15.12 -9.34
CA PRO A 55 1.02 -16.16 -8.81
C PRO A 55 0.40 -16.87 -7.59
N PRO A 56 0.95 -18.02 -7.15
CA PRO A 56 0.48 -18.71 -5.97
C PRO A 56 0.44 -17.77 -4.74
N ARG A 57 -0.69 -17.71 -4.03
CA ARG A 57 -0.92 -16.73 -2.93
C ARG A 57 0.20 -16.70 -1.88
N TRP A 58 0.84 -17.83 -1.59
CA TRP A 58 1.93 -17.88 -0.63
C TRP A 58 3.14 -17.04 -1.05
N THR A 59 3.45 -16.93 -2.36
CA THR A 59 4.58 -16.12 -2.83
C THR A 59 4.33 -14.64 -2.61
N THR A 60 3.08 -14.21 -2.73
CA THR A 60 2.68 -12.82 -2.53
C THR A 60 2.67 -12.46 -1.04
N TRP A 61 2.31 -13.40 -0.17
CA TRP A 61 2.45 -13.24 1.29
C TRP A 61 3.91 -13.10 1.72
N VAL A 62 4.79 -13.97 1.19
CA VAL A 62 6.24 -13.89 1.47
C VAL A 62 6.82 -12.56 0.97
N LEU A 63 6.45 -12.14 -0.25
CA LEU A 63 6.88 -10.84 -0.78
C LEU A 63 6.38 -9.68 0.10
N ALA A 64 5.12 -9.67 0.49
CA ALA A 64 4.56 -8.62 1.34
C ALA A 64 5.25 -8.56 2.72
N ALA A 65 5.54 -9.72 3.31
CA ALA A 65 6.31 -9.81 4.55
C ALA A 65 7.75 -9.29 4.37
N ALA A 66 8.42 -9.65 3.28
CA ALA A 66 9.78 -9.17 2.98
C ALA A 66 9.81 -7.65 2.76
N ILE A 67 8.83 -7.09 2.04
CA ILE A 67 8.68 -5.64 1.87
C ILE A 67 8.45 -4.97 3.22
N TYR A 68 7.57 -5.53 4.06
CA TYR A 68 7.29 -4.99 5.38
C TYR A 68 8.54 -4.98 6.25
N VAL A 69 9.27 -6.09 6.33
CA VAL A 69 10.55 -6.19 7.05
C VAL A 69 11.57 -5.19 6.50
N ASN A 70 11.69 -5.07 5.18
CA ASN A 70 12.59 -4.10 4.54
C ASN A 70 12.31 -2.66 4.99
N PHE A 71 11.05 -2.28 5.20
CA PHE A 71 10.72 -0.94 5.68
C PHE A 71 11.26 -0.62 7.09
N PHE A 72 11.44 -1.63 7.94
CA PHE A 72 12.09 -1.48 9.25
C PHE A 72 13.61 -1.66 9.13
N ALA A 73 14.04 -2.67 8.39
CA ALA A 73 15.43 -3.06 8.24
C ALA A 73 16.27 -2.03 7.48
N HIS A 74 15.69 -1.24 6.58
CA HIS A 74 16.39 -0.17 5.85
C HIS A 74 17.05 0.86 6.79
N HIS A 75 16.61 0.97 8.04
CA HIS A 75 17.29 1.83 9.00
C HIS A 75 18.69 1.30 9.40
N TRP A 76 18.93 0.00 9.27
CA TRP A 76 20.14 -0.70 9.73
C TRP A 76 20.86 -1.52 8.64
N LEU A 77 20.19 -1.87 7.54
CA LEU A 77 20.68 -2.74 6.46
C LEU A 77 20.64 -2.01 5.10
N PRO A 78 21.45 -2.45 4.10
CA PRO A 78 21.44 -1.88 2.77
C PRO A 78 20.05 -1.95 2.12
N ASP A 79 19.70 -0.94 1.32
CA ASP A 79 18.39 -0.84 0.66
C ASP A 79 18.21 -1.95 -0.39
N ILE A 80 17.61 -3.09 -0.01
CA ILE A 80 17.32 -4.23 -0.90
C ILE A 80 16.12 -4.02 -1.83
N ARG A 81 15.61 -2.78 -1.91
CA ARG A 81 14.43 -2.42 -2.70
C ARG A 81 14.54 -2.77 -4.18
N VAL A 82 15.74 -2.68 -4.76
CA VAL A 82 15.98 -3.10 -6.16
C VAL A 82 15.69 -4.60 -6.33
N ALA A 83 16.13 -5.44 -5.38
CA ALA A 83 15.84 -6.86 -5.40
C ALA A 83 14.33 -7.12 -5.22
N LEU A 84 13.66 -6.39 -4.31
CA LEU A 84 12.22 -6.49 -4.12
C LEU A 84 11.43 -6.09 -5.38
N PHE A 85 11.87 -5.06 -6.11
CA PHE A 85 11.28 -4.70 -7.40
C PHE A 85 11.49 -5.78 -8.45
N ALA A 86 12.70 -6.34 -8.54
CA ALA A 86 12.98 -7.43 -9.48
C ALA A 86 12.08 -8.64 -9.21
N VAL A 87 11.93 -9.06 -7.95
CA VAL A 87 11.03 -10.15 -7.55
C VAL A 87 9.56 -9.79 -7.85
N THR A 88 9.14 -8.56 -7.57
CA THR A 88 7.77 -8.10 -7.87
C THR A 88 7.49 -8.20 -9.37
N ILE A 89 8.40 -7.70 -10.20
CA ILE A 89 8.26 -7.78 -11.67
C ILE A 89 8.22 -9.24 -12.10
N ALA A 90 9.12 -10.09 -11.60
CA ALA A 90 9.14 -11.50 -11.96
C ALA A 90 7.82 -12.23 -11.61
N LEU A 91 7.24 -11.96 -10.44
CA LEU A 91 6.00 -12.58 -9.98
C LEU A 91 4.77 -12.08 -10.73
N PHE A 92 4.71 -10.78 -11.02
CA PHE A 92 3.49 -10.13 -11.55
C PHE A 92 3.59 -9.71 -13.02
N ALA A 93 4.69 -9.97 -13.73
CA ALA A 93 4.85 -9.60 -15.14
C ALA A 93 3.77 -10.19 -16.04
N ARG A 94 3.24 -11.38 -15.69
CA ARG A 94 2.16 -12.05 -16.42
C ARG A 94 0.78 -11.78 -15.84
N THR A 95 0.70 -11.10 -14.70
CA THR A 95 -0.55 -10.82 -14.02
C THR A 95 -1.21 -9.59 -14.61
N SER A 96 -2.42 -9.78 -15.13
CA SER A 96 -3.26 -8.68 -15.62
C SER A 96 -4.41 -8.44 -14.66
N THR A 97 -4.84 -7.19 -14.53
CA THR A 97 -6.07 -6.81 -13.84
C THR A 97 -7.16 -6.62 -14.88
N CYS A 98 -8.18 -7.46 -14.83
CA CYS A 98 -9.40 -7.29 -15.60
C CYS A 98 -10.45 -6.62 -14.71
N PHE A 99 -11.06 -5.57 -15.21
CA PHE A 99 -12.07 -4.81 -14.48
C PHE A 99 -13.20 -4.37 -15.39
N THR A 100 -14.42 -4.27 -14.85
CA THR A 100 -15.59 -3.89 -15.63
C THR A 100 -15.99 -2.46 -15.32
N VAL A 101 -15.85 -1.56 -16.30
CA VAL A 101 -16.33 -0.18 -16.20
C VAL A 101 -17.69 -0.11 -16.88
N TRP A 102 -18.74 0.08 -16.09
CA TRP A 102 -20.14 0.15 -16.54
C TRP A 102 -20.62 -1.11 -17.27
N ARG A 103 -20.26 -1.26 -18.54
CA ARG A 103 -20.60 -2.39 -19.42
C ARG A 103 -19.41 -2.95 -20.21
N ALA A 104 -18.24 -2.30 -20.16
CA ALA A 104 -17.06 -2.73 -20.92
C ALA A 104 -16.01 -3.37 -19.98
N GLU A 105 -15.57 -4.58 -20.32
CA GLU A 105 -14.41 -5.19 -19.69
C GLU A 105 -13.13 -4.54 -20.22
N ARG A 106 -12.29 -4.06 -19.30
CA ARG A 106 -10.98 -3.49 -19.59
C ARG A 106 -9.92 -4.32 -18.90
N ARG A 107 -8.73 -4.37 -19.50
CA ARG A 107 -7.58 -5.11 -18.98
C ARG A 107 -6.37 -4.20 -18.94
N MET A 108 -5.63 -4.26 -17.84
CA MET A 108 -4.36 -3.56 -17.70
C MET A 108 -3.35 -4.45 -16.96
N PRO A 109 -2.04 -4.36 -17.25
CA PRO A 109 -1.02 -5.03 -16.44
C PRO A 109 -1.12 -4.59 -14.98
N LEU A 110 -1.07 -5.53 -14.03
CA LEU A 110 -1.22 -5.22 -12.60
C LEU A 110 -0.10 -4.27 -12.12
N LEU A 111 1.12 -4.49 -12.58
CA LEU A 111 2.29 -3.64 -12.29
C LEU A 111 2.05 -2.18 -12.69
N LEU A 112 1.40 -1.95 -13.85
CA LEU A 112 1.05 -0.61 -14.34
C LEU A 112 -0.03 0.03 -13.46
N GLY A 113 -1.04 -0.75 -13.05
CA GLY A 113 -2.08 -0.28 -12.14
C GLY A 113 -1.50 0.24 -10.82
N TRP A 114 -0.61 -0.52 -10.18
CA TRP A 114 0.07 -0.07 -8.97
C TRP A 114 0.96 1.13 -9.19
N PHE A 115 1.62 1.21 -10.35
CA PHE A 115 2.49 2.33 -10.69
C PHE A 115 1.70 3.64 -10.81
N LEU A 116 0.55 3.61 -11.51
CA LEU A 116 -0.34 4.75 -11.63
C LEU A 116 -0.83 5.21 -10.25
N VAL A 117 -1.25 4.28 -9.39
CA VAL A 117 -1.68 4.61 -8.02
C VAL A 117 -0.54 5.24 -7.22
N ALA A 118 0.68 4.70 -7.31
CA ALA A 118 1.86 5.26 -6.63
C ALA A 118 2.19 6.68 -7.11
N ILE A 119 2.01 6.96 -8.41
CA ILE A 119 2.14 8.32 -8.96
C ILE A 119 1.10 9.26 -8.34
N PHE A 120 -0.17 8.86 -8.30
CA PHE A 120 -1.23 9.70 -7.71
C PHE A 120 -0.98 9.98 -6.23
N ILE A 121 -0.53 8.98 -5.47
CA ILE A 121 -0.15 9.16 -4.06
C ILE A 121 1.04 10.13 -3.95
N TRP A 122 2.04 10.00 -4.82
CA TRP A 122 3.17 10.93 -4.85
C TRP A 122 2.73 12.36 -5.18
N PHE A 123 1.79 12.56 -6.10
CA PHE A 123 1.20 13.88 -6.35
C PHE A 123 0.45 14.41 -5.12
N ALA A 124 -0.36 13.57 -4.47
CA ALA A 124 -1.07 13.94 -3.24
C ALA A 124 -0.10 14.31 -2.11
N GLU A 125 1.05 13.63 -2.01
CA GLU A 125 2.11 13.93 -1.04
C GLU A 125 2.76 15.30 -1.33
N ASN A 126 3.03 15.62 -2.61
CA ASN A 126 3.54 16.94 -2.99
C ASN A 126 2.52 18.04 -2.67
N LEU A 127 1.22 17.77 -2.86
CA LEU A 127 0.16 18.73 -2.52
C LEU A 127 -0.03 18.88 -1.00
N GLY A 128 0.08 17.79 -0.23
CA GLY A 128 0.00 17.81 1.24
C GLY A 128 1.18 18.52 1.90
N THR A 129 2.39 18.37 1.34
CA THR A 129 3.56 19.14 1.77
C THR A 129 3.45 20.61 1.35
N PHE A 130 2.85 20.91 0.20
CA PHE A 130 2.55 22.27 -0.22
C PHE A 130 1.54 22.97 0.70
N SER A 131 0.51 22.26 1.18
CA SER A 131 -0.48 22.79 2.13
C SER A 131 0.00 22.86 3.59
N ARG A 132 1.24 22.46 3.88
CA ARG A 132 1.83 22.35 5.23
C ARG A 132 1.06 21.44 6.21
N ALA A 133 0.31 20.46 5.70
CA ALA A 133 -0.38 19.49 6.55
C ALA A 133 0.62 18.62 7.36
N TRP A 134 1.80 18.36 6.80
CA TRP A 134 2.99 17.84 7.48
C TRP A 134 4.24 18.30 6.72
N VAL A 135 5.35 18.53 7.43
CA VAL A 135 6.57 19.11 6.84
C VAL A 135 7.76 18.19 7.10
N TYR A 136 8.52 17.88 6.04
CA TYR A 136 9.77 17.12 6.20
C TYR A 136 10.86 17.99 6.83
N PRO A 137 11.78 17.44 7.64
CA PRO A 137 12.88 18.22 8.23
C PRO A 137 13.74 18.96 7.20
N SER A 138 13.85 18.41 5.98
CA SER A 138 14.55 19.04 4.85
C SER A 138 13.83 20.27 4.29
N GLN A 139 12.53 20.44 4.52
CA GLN A 139 11.71 21.56 4.04
C GLN A 139 11.59 22.70 5.06
N LYS A 140 12.40 22.70 6.14
CA LYS A 140 12.38 23.75 7.17
C LYS A 140 12.75 25.14 6.63
N HIS A 141 13.46 25.24 5.50
CA HIS A 141 13.92 26.51 4.91
C HIS A 141 13.26 26.86 3.55
N GLY A 142 12.29 26.06 3.08
CA GLY A 142 11.62 26.28 1.80
C GLY A 142 10.90 25.02 1.30
N TRP A 143 9.90 25.19 0.43
CA TRP A 143 9.25 24.06 -0.23
C TRP A 143 10.16 23.50 -1.33
N GLU A 144 10.51 22.23 -1.22
CA GLU A 144 11.19 21.46 -2.26
C GLU A 144 10.32 20.31 -2.73
N MET A 145 10.43 19.96 -4.02
CA MET A 145 9.68 18.84 -4.57
C MET A 145 10.08 17.53 -3.88
N VAL A 146 9.09 16.71 -3.52
CA VAL A 146 9.33 15.45 -2.81
C VAL A 146 10.08 14.47 -3.72
N SER A 147 11.25 14.00 -3.25
CA SER A 147 12.12 13.12 -4.03
C SER A 147 11.38 11.93 -4.67
N PRO A 148 11.64 11.62 -5.97
CA PRO A 148 11.12 10.43 -6.64
C PRO A 148 11.49 9.12 -5.94
N ALA A 149 12.53 9.10 -5.09
CA ALA A 149 12.88 7.94 -4.28
C ALA A 149 11.72 7.49 -3.36
N LYS A 150 10.79 8.39 -3.00
CA LYS A 150 9.59 8.04 -2.23
C LYS A 150 8.51 7.34 -3.06
N LEU A 151 8.50 7.53 -4.38
CA LEU A 151 7.57 6.83 -5.27
C LEU A 151 7.77 5.31 -5.15
N GLY A 152 9.03 4.86 -5.05
CA GLY A 152 9.33 3.45 -4.82
C GLY A 152 8.79 2.92 -3.49
N ALA A 153 8.81 3.74 -2.43
CA ALA A 153 8.22 3.37 -1.15
C ALA A 153 6.69 3.27 -1.25
N TRP A 154 6.03 4.22 -1.91
CA TRP A 154 4.58 4.17 -2.14
C TRP A 154 4.16 2.97 -2.98
N TYR A 155 4.94 2.64 -4.00
CA TYR A 155 4.72 1.45 -4.82
C TYR A 155 4.78 0.16 -3.99
N LEU A 156 5.80 0.01 -3.16
CA LEU A 156 5.94 -1.15 -2.27
C LEU A 156 4.83 -1.21 -1.21
N LEU A 157 4.41 -0.06 -0.66
CA LEU A 157 3.29 0.01 0.27
C LEU A 157 1.96 -0.40 -0.39
N MET A 158 1.78 -0.05 -1.67
CA MET A 158 0.62 -0.47 -2.45
C MET A 158 0.56 -2.00 -2.59
N ILE A 159 1.70 -2.67 -2.78
CA ILE A 159 1.77 -4.14 -2.83
C ILE A 159 1.32 -4.74 -1.49
N ILE A 160 1.84 -4.25 -0.36
CA ILE A 160 1.42 -4.72 0.98
C ILE A 160 -0.10 -4.54 1.14
N SER A 161 -0.62 -3.36 0.81
CA SER A 161 -2.04 -3.04 0.95
C SER A 161 -2.91 -3.96 0.09
N PHE A 162 -2.50 -4.19 -1.15
CA PHE A 162 -3.17 -5.09 -2.07
C PHE A 162 -3.19 -6.53 -1.54
N VAL A 163 -2.03 -7.07 -1.13
CA VAL A 163 -1.91 -8.46 -0.64
C VAL A 163 -2.73 -8.66 0.64
N LEU A 164 -2.76 -7.68 1.53
CA LEU A 164 -3.58 -7.73 2.73
C LEU A 164 -5.08 -7.80 2.39
N VAL A 165 -5.55 -6.97 1.46
CA VAL A 165 -6.94 -6.98 1.01
C VAL A 165 -7.28 -8.29 0.28
N GLU A 166 -6.38 -8.80 -0.55
CA GLU A 166 -6.49 -10.09 -1.23
C GLU A 166 -6.65 -11.23 -0.22
N TRP A 167 -5.81 -11.25 0.82
CA TRP A 167 -5.86 -12.26 1.86
C TRP A 167 -7.19 -12.25 2.61
N VAL A 168 -7.69 -11.06 2.99
CA VAL A 168 -8.98 -10.90 3.67
C VAL A 168 -10.15 -11.32 2.76
N HIS A 169 -10.12 -10.98 1.47
CA HIS A 169 -11.15 -11.42 0.53
C HIS A 169 -11.13 -12.94 0.33
N GLY A 170 -9.95 -13.51 0.12
CA GLY A 170 -9.78 -14.95 -0.06
C GLY A 170 -10.15 -15.75 1.19
N ALA A 171 -9.94 -15.22 2.40
CA ALA A 171 -10.40 -15.83 3.65
C ALA A 171 -11.92 -15.83 3.77
N ARG A 172 -12.58 -14.73 3.35
CA ARG A 172 -14.06 -14.64 3.34
C ARG A 172 -14.70 -15.61 2.35
N GLU A 173 -14.16 -15.74 1.14
CA GLU A 173 -14.65 -16.72 0.16
C GLU A 173 -14.58 -18.15 0.69
N LYS A 174 -13.48 -18.51 1.36
CA LYS A 174 -13.32 -19.83 2.00
C LYS A 174 -14.31 -20.04 3.15
N ALA A 175 -14.54 -19.03 3.98
CA ALA A 175 -15.47 -19.12 5.11
C ALA A 175 -16.93 -19.30 4.65
N VAL A 176 -17.34 -18.60 3.58
CA VAL A 176 -18.67 -18.78 2.98
C VAL A 176 -18.82 -20.20 2.41
N ASN A 177 -17.87 -20.65 1.59
CA ASN A 177 -17.95 -21.98 0.98
C ASN A 177 -17.85 -23.12 2.00
N GLY A 178 -17.08 -22.95 3.08
CA GLY A 178 -16.98 -23.94 4.17
C GLY A 178 -18.24 -24.04 5.03
N SER A 179 -19.08 -23.01 5.05
CA SER A 179 -20.37 -23.04 5.75
C SER A 179 -21.48 -23.75 4.98
N GLU A 180 -21.37 -23.84 3.64
CA GLU A 180 -22.31 -24.59 2.78
C GLU A 180 -22.01 -26.10 2.74
N THR A 181 -20.83 -26.54 3.18
CA THR A 181 -20.41 -27.95 3.09
C THR A 181 -20.74 -28.79 4.32
N GLN A 182 -21.53 -28.28 5.28
CA GLN A 182 -21.95 -29.06 6.44
C GLN A 182 -23.22 -29.87 6.08
N PRO A 183 -23.15 -31.21 5.93
CA PRO A 183 -24.33 -32.01 5.70
C PRO A 183 -25.21 -31.97 6.96
N ARG A 184 -26.50 -31.66 6.76
CA ARG A 184 -27.54 -31.82 7.77
C ARG A 184 -27.77 -33.29 8.09
#